data_AF-A0A531LHM9-F1
#
_entry.id   AF-A0A531LHM9-F1
#
_cell.length_a   1.000
_cell.length_b   1.000
_cell.length_c   1.000
_cell.angle_alpha   90.00
_cell.angle_beta   90.00
_cell.angle_gamma   90.00
#
_symmetry.space_group_name_H-M   'P 1'
#
loop_
_entity.id
_entity.type
_entity.pdbx_description
1 polymer ?
#
loop_
_entity_poly.entity_id
_entity_poly.type
_entity_poly.pdbx_seq_one_letter_code
_entity_poly.pdbx_strand_id
1 'polypeptide(L)'
;VARPALRCESGQAYPSWAMNALGGISATIDPMVDCASKTIVLAALRLLEDKAARDAAMDEFVARTGGGIGGSNWLAPLCDYEPPIHFRWPEYVITPRGRDWWIPSNPQAA
;
A
#
# COMPACT_ATOMS: atom_id res chain seq x y z
N VAL A 1 7.66 -4.41 1.91
CA VAL A 1 7.12 -3.21 2.59
C VAL A 1 5.64 -3.42 2.81
N ALA A 2 5.22 -3.93 3.98
CA ALA A 2 3.80 -4.12 4.34
C ALA A 2 3.63 -4.76 5.71
N ARG A 3 4.60 -5.58 6.15
CA ARG A 3 4.54 -6.29 7.43
C ARG A 3 5.84 -6.10 8.21
N PRO A 4 5.76 -5.69 9.49
CA PRO A 4 6.92 -5.67 10.36
C PRO A 4 7.48 -7.08 10.54
N ALA A 5 8.80 -7.21 10.48
CA ALA A 5 9.52 -8.44 10.73
C ALA A 5 10.60 -8.18 11.77
N LEU A 6 10.64 -9.03 12.80
CA LEU A 6 11.70 -8.97 13.79
C LEU A 6 13.02 -9.40 13.14
N ARG A 7 14.08 -8.67 13.44
CA ARG A 7 15.44 -9.10 13.14
C ARG A 7 15.72 -10.38 13.91
N CYS A 8 16.15 -11.43 13.24
CA CYS A 8 16.69 -12.60 13.93
C CYS A 8 18.19 -12.40 14.20
N GLU A 9 18.59 -12.46 15.46
CA GLU A 9 20.00 -12.39 15.87
C GLU A 9 20.72 -13.75 15.78
N SER A 10 19.99 -14.87 15.90
CA SER A 10 20.54 -16.24 15.90
C SER A 10 20.51 -16.94 14.54
N GLY A 11 20.11 -16.24 13.47
CA GLY A 11 19.94 -16.81 12.12
C GLY A 11 18.68 -17.65 11.91
N GLN A 12 17.90 -17.93 12.95
CA GLN A 12 16.64 -18.67 12.87
C GLN A 12 15.41 -17.76 12.74
N ALA A 13 14.70 -17.82 11.61
CA ALA A 13 13.49 -17.03 11.42
C ALA A 13 12.45 -17.25 12.54
N TYR A 14 11.81 -16.16 12.98
CA TYR A 14 10.67 -16.24 13.89
C TYR A 14 9.50 -16.99 13.22
N PRO A 15 8.65 -17.67 14.01
CA PRO A 15 7.44 -18.29 13.48
C PRO A 15 6.55 -17.29 12.74
N SER A 16 5.81 -17.78 11.73
CA SER A 16 4.96 -16.94 10.87
C SER A 16 3.93 -16.11 11.65
N TRP A 17 3.44 -16.60 12.79
CA TRP A 17 2.49 -15.89 13.63
C TRP A 17 3.08 -14.61 14.25
N ALA A 18 4.39 -14.53 14.44
CA ALA A 18 5.03 -13.39 15.09
C ALA A 18 4.78 -12.10 14.28
N MET A 19 4.86 -12.16 12.95
CA MET A 19 4.57 -11.00 12.10
C MET A 19 3.11 -10.52 12.20
N ASN A 20 2.16 -11.42 12.48
CA ASN A 20 0.75 -11.04 12.67
C ASN A 20 0.55 -10.35 14.02
N ALA A 21 1.25 -10.80 15.07
CA ALA A 21 1.17 -10.23 16.41
C ALA A 21 1.76 -8.80 16.51
N LEU A 22 2.64 -8.43 15.57
CA LEU A 22 3.18 -7.07 15.47
C LEU A 22 2.20 -6.09 14.83
N GLY A 23 1.14 -6.58 14.18
CA GLY A 23 0.07 -5.74 13.65
C GLY A 23 -0.58 -4.90 14.76
N GLY A 24 -0.85 -3.63 14.47
CA GLY A 24 -1.43 -2.67 15.41
C GLY A 24 -0.44 -1.99 16.36
N ILE A 25 0.83 -2.44 16.43
CA ILE A 25 1.85 -1.82 17.28
C ILE A 25 2.57 -0.71 16.48
N SER A 26 2.28 0.56 16.81
CA SER A 26 2.84 1.75 16.15
C SER A 26 4.37 1.67 15.98
N ALA A 27 5.09 1.32 17.04
CA ALA A 27 6.55 1.20 17.05
C ALA A 27 7.12 0.19 16.01
N THR A 28 6.28 -0.73 15.52
CA THR A 28 6.66 -1.71 14.50
C THR A 28 6.13 -1.32 13.11
N ILE A 29 5.01 -0.61 13.03
CA ILE A 29 4.36 -0.19 11.78
C ILE A 29 5.00 1.08 11.22
N ASP A 30 5.25 2.09 12.06
CA ASP A 30 5.70 3.41 11.60
C ASP A 30 7.00 3.32 10.77
N PRO A 31 8.03 2.55 11.18
CA PRO A 31 9.23 2.39 10.36
C PRO A 31 8.97 1.78 8.98
N MET A 32 7.94 0.92 8.87
CA MET A 32 7.54 0.32 7.59
C MET A 32 6.86 1.36 6.69
N VAL A 33 6.05 2.26 7.26
CA VAL A 33 5.41 3.37 6.54
C VAL A 33 6.47 4.33 6.00
N ASP A 34 7.46 4.69 6.82
CA ASP A 34 8.56 5.55 6.39
C ASP A 34 9.38 4.92 5.26
N CYS A 35 9.69 3.63 5.38
CA CYS A 35 10.39 2.89 4.33
C CYS A 35 9.55 2.86 3.03
N ALA A 36 8.25 2.60 3.13
CA ALA A 36 7.33 2.62 1.99
C ALA A 36 7.32 3.96 1.29
N SER A 37 7.16 5.03 2.07
CA SER A 37 7.11 6.40 1.58
C SER A 37 8.38 6.74 0.82
N LYS A 38 9.56 6.45 1.39
CA LYS A 38 10.85 6.66 0.71
C LYS A 38 10.95 5.88 -0.60
N THR A 39 10.56 4.61 -0.61
CA THR A 39 10.59 3.79 -1.83
C THR A 39 9.70 4.37 -2.93
N ILE A 40 8.44 4.72 -2.59
CA ILE A 40 7.48 5.25 -3.55
C ILE A 40 7.93 6.61 -4.09
N VAL A 41 8.33 7.52 -3.19
CA VAL A 41 8.76 8.88 -3.56
C VAL A 41 10.01 8.85 -4.43
N LEU A 42 11.01 8.04 -4.08
CA LEU A 42 12.24 7.93 -4.88
C LEU A 42 11.97 7.29 -6.26
N ALA A 43 11.09 6.29 -6.33
CA ALA A 43 10.69 5.72 -7.62
C ALA A 43 9.95 6.75 -8.48
N ALA A 44 9.01 7.51 -7.89
CA ALA A 44 8.26 8.55 -8.58
C ALA A 44 9.18 9.69 -9.06
N LEU A 45 10.09 10.17 -8.21
CA LEU A 45 11.08 11.19 -8.58
C LEU A 45 11.98 10.73 -9.71
N ARG A 46 12.48 9.50 -9.65
CA ARG A 46 13.28 8.92 -10.74
C ARG A 46 12.49 8.92 -12.04
N LEU A 47 11.23 8.50 -12.00
CA LEU A 47 10.37 8.60 -13.19
C LEU A 47 10.20 10.06 -13.58
N LEU A 48 10.00 11.05 -12.71
CA LEU A 48 9.81 12.46 -13.14
C LEU A 48 11.08 13.11 -13.73
N GLU A 49 12.26 12.71 -13.28
CA GLU A 49 13.51 13.40 -13.62
C GLU A 49 14.32 12.68 -14.70
N ASP A 50 14.26 11.35 -14.79
CA ASP A 50 15.03 10.53 -15.72
C ASP A 50 14.15 10.03 -16.87
N LYS A 51 14.29 10.65 -18.05
CA LYS A 51 13.54 10.25 -19.25
C LYS A 51 13.84 8.81 -19.68
N ALA A 52 15.09 8.37 -19.62
CA ALA A 52 15.45 7.03 -20.07
C ALA A 52 14.81 5.97 -19.16
N ALA A 53 14.79 6.21 -17.85
CA ALA A 53 14.09 5.34 -16.92
C ALA A 53 12.56 5.32 -17.15
N ARG A 54 11.93 6.46 -17.46
CA ARG A 54 10.51 6.50 -17.83
C ARG A 54 10.18 5.68 -19.06
N ASP A 55 10.96 5.89 -20.12
CA ASP A 55 10.73 5.24 -21.40
C ASP A 55 10.86 3.73 -21.21
N ALA A 56 11.93 3.26 -20.56
CA ALA A 56 12.14 1.85 -20.27
C ALA A 56 11.00 1.23 -19.44
N ALA A 57 10.50 1.96 -18.43
CA ALA A 57 9.37 1.49 -17.62
C ALA A 57 8.07 1.39 -18.44
N MET A 58 7.82 2.34 -19.33
CA MET A 58 6.64 2.31 -20.21
C MET A 58 6.76 1.21 -21.28
N ASP A 59 7.94 1.02 -21.85
CA ASP A 59 8.21 -0.03 -22.83
C ASP A 59 7.97 -1.42 -22.23
N GLU A 60 8.45 -1.64 -21.00
CA GLU A 60 8.17 -2.87 -20.25
C GLU A 60 6.67 -3.07 -20.02
N PHE A 61 5.95 -2.00 -19.62
CA PHE A 61 4.50 -2.05 -19.44
C PHE A 61 3.78 -2.43 -20.74
N VAL A 62 4.08 -1.77 -21.85
CA VAL A 62 3.46 -2.05 -23.16
C VAL A 62 3.76 -3.47 -23.61
N ALA A 63 5.00 -3.94 -23.45
CA ALA A 63 5.41 -5.29 -23.83
C ALA A 63 4.67 -6.36 -23.00
N ARG A 64 4.63 -6.22 -21.67
CA ARG A 64 3.98 -7.20 -20.78
C ARG A 64 2.47 -7.26 -20.98
N THR A 65 1.86 -6.13 -21.30
CA THR A 65 0.40 -6.03 -21.54
C THR A 65 0.00 -6.34 -22.97
N GLY A 66 0.96 -6.55 -23.88
CA GLY A 66 0.69 -6.86 -25.28
C GLY A 66 0.09 -5.68 -26.06
N GLY A 67 0.52 -4.45 -25.74
CA GLY A 67 0.06 -3.23 -26.41
C GLY A 67 -0.45 -2.12 -25.50
N GLY A 68 -0.27 -2.22 -24.18
CA GLY A 68 -0.78 -1.24 -23.22
C GLY A 68 -2.19 -1.59 -22.70
N ILE A 69 -2.94 -0.57 -22.29
CA ILE A 69 -4.32 -0.75 -21.82
C ILE A 69 -5.17 -1.31 -22.97
N GLY A 70 -5.82 -2.45 -22.73
CA GLY A 70 -6.59 -3.17 -23.75
C GLY A 70 -5.74 -4.03 -24.70
N GLY A 71 -4.42 -4.16 -24.45
CA GLY A 71 -3.53 -5.05 -25.19
C GLY A 71 -3.87 -6.53 -25.04
N SER A 72 -3.22 -7.38 -25.83
CA SER A 72 -3.55 -8.82 -25.90
C SER A 72 -3.36 -9.59 -24.59
N ASN A 73 -2.49 -9.08 -23.70
CA ASN A 73 -2.22 -9.65 -22.38
C ASN A 73 -2.67 -8.70 -21.25
N TRP A 74 -3.45 -7.67 -21.56
CA TRP A 74 -3.95 -6.73 -20.56
C TRP A 74 -5.00 -7.39 -19.68
N LEU A 75 -4.78 -7.35 -18.36
CA LEU A 75 -5.78 -7.73 -17.37
C LEU A 75 -6.54 -6.48 -16.92
N ALA A 76 -7.79 -6.35 -17.34
CA ALA A 76 -8.67 -5.30 -16.85
C ALA A 76 -8.93 -5.45 -15.34
N PRO A 77 -9.31 -4.37 -14.64
CA PRO A 77 -9.81 -4.47 -13.27
C PRO A 77 -10.86 -5.57 -13.15
N LEU A 78 -10.66 -6.46 -12.18
CA LEU A 78 -11.52 -7.64 -11.98
C LEU A 78 -12.76 -7.34 -11.12
N CYS A 79 -12.88 -6.13 -10.61
CA CYS A 79 -14.05 -5.72 -9.84
C CYS A 79 -15.27 -5.60 -10.76
N ASP A 80 -16.38 -6.20 -10.35
CA ASP A 80 -17.69 -6.14 -10.99
C ASP A 80 -18.60 -5.04 -10.38
N TYR A 81 -18.00 -4.12 -9.63
CA TYR A 81 -18.64 -2.99 -8.98
C TYR A 81 -17.83 -1.70 -9.21
N GLU A 82 -18.52 -0.56 -9.13
CA GLU A 82 -17.89 0.74 -9.19
C GLU A 82 -16.87 0.91 -8.05
N PRO A 83 -15.71 1.54 -8.31
CA PRO A 83 -14.70 1.76 -7.28
C PRO A 83 -15.31 2.42 -6.03
N PRO A 84 -15.08 1.88 -4.83
CA PRO A 84 -15.76 2.34 -3.63
C PRO A 84 -15.11 3.61 -3.05
N ILE A 85 -15.08 4.68 -3.85
CA ILE A 85 -14.44 5.97 -3.54
C ILE A 85 -15.24 6.85 -2.58
N HIS A 86 -16.44 6.39 -2.17
CA HIS A 86 -17.35 7.13 -1.30
C HIS A 86 -17.20 6.80 0.19
N PHE A 87 -16.33 5.84 0.55
CA PHE A 87 -16.04 5.55 1.95
C PHE A 87 -15.27 6.71 2.61
N ARG A 88 -15.68 7.06 3.83
CA ARG A 88 -14.96 8.05 4.65
C ARG A 88 -13.65 7.45 5.16
N TRP A 89 -12.62 8.29 5.25
CA TRP A 89 -11.37 7.90 5.90
C TRP A 89 -11.58 7.72 7.41
N PRO A 90 -10.85 6.79 8.06
CA PRO A 90 -10.82 6.70 9.51
C PRO A 90 -10.32 8.01 10.14
N GLU A 91 -10.94 8.40 11.24
CA GLU A 91 -10.56 9.58 12.02
C GLU A 91 -10.08 9.15 13.41
N TYR A 92 -9.07 9.84 13.93
CA TYR A 92 -8.66 9.70 15.32
C TYR A 92 -9.51 10.63 16.19
N VAL A 93 -10.07 10.09 17.28
CA VAL A 93 -10.97 10.81 18.18
C VAL A 93 -10.50 10.72 19.63
N ILE A 94 -10.85 11.71 20.43
CA ILE A 94 -10.67 11.67 21.89
C ILE A 94 -12.04 11.48 22.53
N THR A 95 -12.19 10.40 23.29
CA THR A 95 -13.40 10.09 24.05
C THR A 95 -13.12 10.21 25.55
N PRO A 96 -14.15 10.24 26.42
CA PRO A 96 -13.94 10.14 27.86
C PRO A 96 -13.20 8.86 28.31
N ARG A 97 -13.14 7.82 27.46
CA ARG A 97 -12.41 6.57 27.72
C ARG A 97 -10.96 6.60 27.22
N GLY A 98 -10.55 7.67 26.54
CA GLY A 98 -9.22 7.83 25.95
C GLY A 98 -9.24 8.05 24.44
N ARG A 99 -8.04 8.00 23.83
CA ARG A 99 -7.83 8.11 22.39
C ARG A 99 -8.31 6.85 21.68
N ASP A 100 -9.07 7.03 20.61
CA ASP A 100 -9.61 5.94 19.79
C ASP A 100 -9.59 6.32 18.29
N TRP A 101 -10.04 5.42 17.42
CA TRP A 101 -10.30 5.70 16.02
C TRP A 101 -11.70 5.22 15.61
N TRP A 102 -12.31 5.90 14.64
CA TRP A 102 -13.63 5.53 14.12
C TRP A 102 -13.72 5.78 12.61
N ILE A 103 -14.58 5.04 11.91
CA ILE A 103 -14.94 5.31 10.51
C ILE A 103 -16.33 5.96 10.52
N PRO A 104 -16.46 7.22 10.09
CA PRO A 104 -17.76 7.89 10.08
C PRO A 104 -18.76 7.14 9.18
N SER A 105 -19.93 6.81 9.73
CA SER A 105 -21.03 6.24 8.95
C SER A 105 -21.59 7.30 7.99
N ASN A 106 -21.77 6.97 6.72
CA ASN A 106 -22.42 7.87 5.76
C ASN A 106 -23.93 7.63 5.76
N PRO A 107 -24.77 8.56 6.26
CA PRO A 107 -26.23 8.35 6.36
C PRO A 107 -26.94 8.25 5.00
N GLN A 108 -26.29 8.64 3.91
CA GLN A 108 -26.86 8.73 2.55
C GLN A 108 -26.38 7.62 1.60
N ALA A 109 -25.60 6.63 2.07
CA ALA A 109 -25.06 5.55 1.25
C ALA A 109 -25.92 4.26 1.27
N ALA A 110 -27.24 4.38 1.38
CA ALA A 110 -28.19 3.27 1.35
C ALA A 110 -28.92 3.19 0.01
#